data_AF-A0A3D6DFS2-F1
#
_entry.id   AF-A0A3D6DFS2-F1
#
_cell.length_a   1.000
_cell.length_b   1.000
_cell.length_c   1.000
_cell.angle_alpha   90.00
_cell.angle_beta   90.00
_cell.angle_gamma   90.00
#
_symmetry.space_group_name_H-M   'P 1'
#
loop_
_entity.id
_entity.type
_entity.pdbx_description
1 polymer ?
#
loop_
_entity_poly.entity_id
_entity_poly.type
_entity_poly.pdbx_seq_one_letter_code
_entity_poly.pdbx_strand_id
1 'polypeptide(L)'
;MSHALTFIRSIALALCWFTCAMTPMAGQGNCVAGLINDTWPCSQVELCAQVPNIMTGGNTTNDVWGWTDPLDGREYVLLGKRDGTWMIDITVPSTPRVVGQLPSLGMANSLWRDVKVIGNLMLVVSEVINSRLQVFDLTRLRDHTTPGPAITFSTDTMLLGFSKAH
;
A
#
# COMPACT_ATOMS: atom_id res chain seq x y z
N MET A 1 -49.18 -49.87 20.06
CA MET A 1 -48.02 -50.55 19.44
C MET A 1 -47.38 -49.56 18.49
N SER A 2 -46.08 -49.27 18.73
CA SER A 2 -45.11 -48.66 17.79
C SER A 2 -45.36 -47.17 17.40
N HIS A 3 -44.42 -46.23 17.33
CA HIS A 3 -42.95 -46.20 17.45
C HIS A 3 -42.46 -44.77 17.86
N ALA A 4 -41.34 -44.76 18.60
CA ALA A 4 -40.17 -43.84 18.61
C ALA A 4 -40.37 -42.30 18.71
N LEU A 5 -39.93 -41.60 19.78
CA LEU A 5 -38.55 -41.18 20.13
C LEU A 5 -37.80 -40.42 19.02
N THR A 6 -37.63 -39.09 19.16
CA THR A 6 -36.28 -38.45 19.12
C THR A 6 -36.28 -37.02 19.70
N PHE A 7 -35.50 -36.86 20.77
CA PHE A 7 -34.87 -35.61 21.20
C PHE A 7 -33.93 -35.09 20.10
N ILE A 8 -33.76 -33.77 19.95
CA ILE A 8 -32.44 -33.14 19.80
C ILE A 8 -32.55 -31.66 20.23
N ARG A 9 -31.72 -31.32 21.20
CA ARG A 9 -31.43 -29.99 21.70
C ARG A 9 -30.32 -29.35 20.86
N SER A 10 -30.35 -28.02 20.78
CA SER A 10 -29.20 -27.12 20.63
C SER A 10 -28.45 -27.10 19.29
N ILE A 11 -28.24 -25.90 18.76
CA ILE A 11 -26.90 -25.31 18.52
C ILE A 11 -27.12 -23.80 18.34
N ALA A 12 -26.63 -23.02 19.30
CA ALA A 12 -26.52 -21.58 19.20
C ALA A 12 -25.40 -21.29 18.19
N LEU A 13 -25.76 -20.64 17.07
CA LEU A 13 -24.78 -20.15 16.11
C LEU A 13 -24.21 -18.84 16.67
N ALA A 14 -23.19 -18.95 17.52
CA ALA A 14 -22.38 -17.82 17.93
C ALA A 14 -21.61 -17.33 16.69
N LEU A 15 -22.15 -16.32 16.02
CA LEU A 15 -21.42 -15.54 15.03
C LEU A 15 -20.26 -14.86 15.77
N CYS A 16 -19.08 -15.49 15.73
CA CYS A 16 -17.84 -14.86 16.15
C CYS A 16 -17.48 -13.87 15.04
N TRP A 17 -17.92 -12.61 15.20
CA TRP A 17 -17.47 -11.51 14.36
C TRP A 17 -15.98 -11.35 14.67
N PHE A 18 -15.15 -11.90 13.80
CA PHE A 18 -13.73 -11.59 13.78
C PHE A 18 -13.64 -10.13 13.32
N THR A 19 -13.73 -9.20 14.27
CA THR A 19 -13.37 -7.81 14.04
C THR A 19 -11.88 -7.82 13.72
N CYS A 20 -11.57 -7.74 12.42
CA CYS A 20 -10.25 -7.31 12.00
C CYS A 20 -10.06 -5.94 12.66
N ALA A 21 -9.23 -5.88 13.70
CA ALA A 21 -8.85 -4.62 14.33
C ALA A 21 -8.12 -3.81 13.25
N MET A 22 -8.87 -2.99 12.53
CA MET A 22 -8.30 -1.92 11.74
C MET A 22 -7.63 -0.99 12.73
N THR A 23 -6.32 -1.14 12.90
CA THR A 23 -5.55 -0.14 13.65
C THR A 23 -5.79 1.20 12.96
N PRO A 24 -6.40 2.19 13.64
CA PRO A 24 -6.62 3.48 13.02
C PRO A 24 -5.25 4.06 12.67
N MET A 25 -5.13 4.53 11.43
CA MET A 25 -4.02 5.38 11.04
C MET A 25 -4.23 6.71 11.76
N ALA A 26 -3.62 6.86 12.93
CA ALA A 26 -3.70 8.06 13.76
C ALA A 26 -2.40 8.85 13.63
N GLY A 27 -2.52 10.17 13.58
CA GLY A 27 -1.36 11.04 13.62
C GLY A 27 -0.65 10.97 14.97
N GLN A 28 0.68 11.13 14.94
CA GLN A 28 1.55 10.64 16.01
C GLN A 28 1.54 11.50 17.30
N GLY A 29 0.83 12.63 17.31
CA GLY A 29 0.67 13.53 18.47
C GLY A 29 1.46 14.83 18.32
N ASN A 30 1.20 15.81 19.18
CA ASN A 30 1.83 17.14 19.11
C ASN A 30 3.33 17.08 19.47
N CYS A 31 4.14 17.88 18.81
CA CYS A 31 5.53 18.11 19.19
C CYS A 31 5.61 18.89 20.53
N VAL A 32 6.06 18.23 21.60
CA VAL A 32 6.20 18.84 22.93
C VAL A 32 7.65 18.76 23.34
N ALA A 33 8.26 19.92 23.65
CA ALA A 33 9.66 20.02 24.04
C ALA A 33 10.66 19.37 23.04
N GLY A 34 10.34 19.38 21.75
CA GLY A 34 11.20 18.84 20.69
C GLY A 34 11.10 17.32 20.48
N LEU A 35 10.15 16.65 21.13
CA LEU A 35 9.84 15.23 20.93
C LEU A 35 8.35 14.97 20.66
N ILE A 36 8.05 13.94 19.87
CA ILE A 36 6.72 13.32 19.76
C ILE A 36 6.72 12.02 20.57
N ASN A 37 5.76 11.87 21.47
CA ASN A 37 5.63 10.74 22.40
C ASN A 37 6.96 10.36 23.07
N ASP A 38 7.74 11.38 23.45
CA ASP A 38 9.09 11.25 24.06
C ASP A 38 10.09 10.39 23.26
N THR A 39 9.82 10.11 21.99
CA THR A 39 10.59 9.14 21.18
C THR A 39 11.21 9.78 19.95
N TRP A 40 10.45 10.58 19.21
CA TRP A 40 10.85 11.07 17.89
C TRP A 40 11.18 12.56 17.92
N PRO A 41 12.42 12.98 17.60
CA PRO A 41 12.77 14.39 17.47
C PRO A 41 11.85 15.10 16.46
N CYS A 42 11.30 16.24 16.85
CA CYS A 42 10.37 17.02 16.03
C CYS A 42 10.77 18.49 15.83
N SER A 43 12.06 18.79 15.99
CA SER A 43 12.60 20.10 15.63
C SER A 43 12.61 20.26 14.11
N GLN A 44 11.85 21.21 13.58
CA GLN A 44 11.70 21.51 12.14
C GLN A 44 11.10 20.38 11.28
N VAL A 45 10.64 19.29 11.90
CA VAL A 45 9.99 18.16 11.24
C VAL A 45 8.86 17.68 12.13
N GLU A 46 7.71 17.40 11.55
CA GLU A 46 6.57 16.78 12.24
C GLU A 46 6.28 15.43 11.62
N LEU A 47 6.15 14.38 12.46
CA LEU A 47 5.72 13.07 11.99
C LEU A 47 4.20 12.98 12.02
N CYS A 48 3.58 13.29 10.88
CA CYS A 48 2.12 13.39 10.76
C CYS A 48 1.41 12.03 10.89
N ALA A 49 2.01 10.94 10.40
CA ALA A 49 1.42 9.60 10.47
C ALA A 49 2.47 8.51 10.22
N GLN A 50 2.17 7.28 10.66
CA GLN A 50 2.95 6.09 10.36
C GLN A 50 2.08 5.08 9.61
N VAL A 51 2.56 4.61 8.45
CA VAL A 51 1.96 3.49 7.71
C VAL A 51 2.78 2.23 8.00
N PRO A 52 2.29 1.26 8.79
CA PRO A 52 3.03 0.02 9.04
C PRO A 52 3.27 -0.76 7.74
N ASN A 53 4.46 -1.34 7.56
CA ASN A 53 4.79 -2.09 6.34
C ASN A 53 3.79 -3.21 6.02
N ILE A 54 3.23 -3.86 7.05
CA ILE A 54 2.25 -4.94 6.88
C ILE A 54 0.97 -4.49 6.15
N MET A 55 0.63 -3.19 6.19
CA MET A 55 -0.53 -2.62 5.50
C MET A 55 -0.32 -2.50 3.98
N THR A 56 0.92 -2.63 3.52
CA THR A 56 1.31 -2.53 2.11
C THR A 56 1.98 -3.80 1.63
N GLY A 57 1.54 -4.99 2.06
CA GLY A 57 2.10 -6.27 1.59
C GLY A 57 3.51 -6.57 2.12
N GLY A 58 3.63 -7.56 3.01
CA GLY A 58 4.90 -7.98 3.60
C GLY A 58 5.60 -6.89 4.45
N ASN A 59 6.80 -7.20 4.95
CA ASN A 59 7.49 -6.36 5.95
C ASN A 59 8.67 -5.55 5.40
N THR A 60 8.97 -5.68 4.11
CA THR A 60 10.20 -5.15 3.51
C THR A 60 9.92 -4.13 2.41
N THR A 61 10.67 -3.05 2.42
CA THR A 61 10.64 -1.93 1.47
C THR A 61 12.06 -1.67 0.97
N ASN A 62 12.23 -1.07 -0.20
CA ASN A 62 13.56 -0.83 -0.74
C ASN A 62 13.75 0.52 -1.44
N ASP A 63 12.71 1.11 -2.03
CA ASP A 63 12.75 2.43 -2.67
C ASP A 63 11.48 3.22 -2.33
N VAL A 64 11.58 4.54 -2.39
CA VAL A 64 10.47 5.46 -2.17
C VAL A 64 10.57 6.62 -3.15
N TRP A 65 9.46 6.90 -3.82
CA TRP A 65 9.32 8.06 -4.70
C TRP A 65 8.01 8.78 -4.42
N GLY A 66 7.90 10.03 -4.88
CA GLY A 66 6.70 10.86 -4.71
C GLY A 66 6.12 11.27 -6.06
N TRP A 67 4.80 11.44 -6.09
CA TRP A 67 4.12 12.11 -7.19
C TRP A 67 3.00 12.99 -6.65
N THR A 68 2.96 14.23 -7.13
CA THR A 68 1.87 15.16 -6.91
C THR A 68 1.07 15.25 -8.20
N ASP A 69 -0.23 14.96 -8.13
CA ASP A 69 -1.11 15.08 -9.29
C ASP A 69 -1.21 16.56 -9.69
N PRO A 70 -0.77 16.94 -10.91
CA PRO A 70 -0.81 18.32 -11.34
C PRO A 70 -2.24 18.86 -11.53
N LEU A 71 -3.26 18.00 -11.55
CA LEU A 71 -4.66 18.40 -11.76
C LEU A 71 -5.35 18.83 -10.47
N ASP A 72 -5.18 18.07 -9.39
CA ASP A 72 -5.92 18.27 -8.14
C ASP A 72 -5.03 18.41 -6.89
N GLY A 73 -3.70 18.35 -7.06
CA GLY A 73 -2.73 18.54 -5.98
C GLY A 73 -2.63 17.37 -5.01
N ARG A 74 -3.26 16.22 -5.31
CA ARG A 74 -3.13 15.03 -4.47
C ARG A 74 -1.70 14.52 -4.46
N GLU A 75 -1.21 14.17 -3.29
CA GLU A 75 0.15 13.69 -3.11
C GLU A 75 0.15 12.20 -2.82
N TYR A 76 1.06 11.48 -3.47
CA TYR A 76 1.17 10.04 -3.38
C TYR A 76 2.60 9.60 -3.08
N VAL A 77 2.73 8.65 -2.17
CA VAL A 77 3.94 7.86 -1.98
C VAL A 77 3.88 6.64 -2.90
N LEU A 78 4.97 6.41 -3.62
CA LEU A 78 5.20 5.25 -4.46
C LEU A 78 6.27 4.39 -3.78
N LEU A 79 5.83 3.32 -3.11
CA LEU A 79 6.64 2.51 -2.22
C LEU A 79 7.07 1.20 -2.90
N GLY A 80 8.36 1.05 -3.16
CA GLY A 80 8.96 -0.17 -3.71
C GLY A 80 9.02 -1.29 -2.68
N LYS A 81 8.47 -2.45 -3.03
CA LYS A 81 8.41 -3.66 -2.19
C LYS A 81 8.72 -4.93 -2.98
N ARG A 82 8.77 -6.06 -2.26
CA ARG A 82 9.13 -7.36 -2.86
C ARG A 82 8.18 -7.82 -3.96
N ASP A 83 6.91 -7.53 -3.78
CA ASP A 83 5.80 -8.01 -4.58
C ASP A 83 5.29 -6.96 -5.57
N GLY A 84 5.86 -5.76 -5.59
CA GLY A 84 5.48 -4.69 -6.51
C GLY A 84 5.75 -3.30 -5.96
N THR A 85 5.04 -2.32 -6.50
CA THR A 85 5.03 -0.93 -6.01
C THR A 85 3.67 -0.62 -5.42
N TRP A 86 3.64 -0.09 -4.21
CA TRP A 86 2.42 0.29 -3.51
C TRP A 86 2.20 1.80 -3.59
N MET A 87 0.98 2.22 -3.90
CA MET A 87 0.58 3.62 -3.98
C MET A 87 -0.22 3.99 -2.74
N ILE A 88 0.25 5.00 -2.02
CA ILE A 88 -0.37 5.51 -0.79
C ILE A 88 -0.69 6.99 -0.99
N ASP A 89 -1.96 7.35 -0.86
CA ASP A 89 -2.42 8.74 -0.87
C ASP A 89 -2.08 9.39 0.47
N ILE A 90 -1.34 10.48 0.42
CA ILE A 90 -0.90 11.28 1.56
C ILE A 90 -1.42 12.72 1.50
N THR A 91 -2.43 13.00 0.65
CA THR A 91 -3.02 14.34 0.46
C THR A 91 -3.44 14.98 1.78
N VAL A 92 -3.91 14.15 2.73
CA VAL A 92 -4.09 14.53 4.13
C VAL A 92 -3.00 13.82 4.94
N PRO A 93 -1.90 14.49 5.31
CA PRO A 93 -0.73 13.83 5.90
C PRO A 93 -0.99 13.07 7.20
N SER A 94 -1.99 13.49 7.97
CA SER A 94 -2.39 12.85 9.23
C SER A 94 -3.25 11.59 9.04
N THR A 95 -3.80 11.39 7.84
CA THR A 95 -4.65 10.24 7.50
C THR A 95 -4.25 9.65 6.14
N PRO A 96 -3.05 9.06 6.02
CA PRO A 96 -2.66 8.39 4.78
C PRO A 96 -3.64 7.28 4.42
N ARG A 97 -3.69 6.91 3.14
CA ARG A 97 -4.57 5.85 2.66
C ARG A 97 -3.88 5.00 1.61
N VAL A 98 -3.82 3.69 1.84
CA VAL A 98 -3.33 2.75 0.82
C VAL A 98 -4.36 2.69 -0.32
N VAL A 99 -3.96 3.10 -1.52
CA VAL A 99 -4.83 3.09 -2.72
C VAL A 99 -4.77 1.73 -3.39
N GLY A 100 -3.56 1.18 -3.52
CA GLY A 100 -3.37 -0.09 -4.19
C GLY A 100 -1.92 -0.41 -4.50
N GLN A 101 -1.75 -1.39 -5.37
CA GLN A 101 -0.47 -1.98 -5.73
C GLN A 101 -0.40 -2.20 -7.24
N LEU A 102 0.73 -1.87 -7.84
CA LEU A 102 1.17 -2.41 -9.12
C LEU A 102 2.07 -3.63 -8.84
N PRO A 103 1.62 -4.87 -9.11
CA PRO A 103 2.41 -6.07 -8.86
C PRO A 103 3.72 -6.08 -9.66
N SER A 104 4.74 -6.71 -9.09
CA SER A 104 5.99 -7.00 -9.79
C SER A 104 5.74 -7.95 -10.95
N LEU A 105 6.47 -7.73 -12.04
CA LEU A 105 6.62 -8.74 -13.10
C LEU A 105 7.90 -9.54 -12.89
N GLY A 106 8.06 -10.56 -13.74
CA GLY A 106 9.24 -11.43 -13.77
C GLY A 106 8.98 -12.81 -13.17
N MET A 107 10.06 -13.58 -13.04
CA MET A 107 9.99 -14.97 -12.60
C MET A 107 9.90 -15.16 -11.08
N ALA A 108 10.07 -14.09 -10.29
CA ALA A 108 10.05 -14.15 -8.83
C ALA A 108 9.79 -12.77 -8.21
N ASN A 109 9.45 -12.75 -6.91
CA ASN A 109 9.42 -11.53 -6.10
C ASN A 109 10.80 -11.23 -5.53
N SER A 110 11.26 -9.99 -5.65
CA SER A 110 12.56 -9.58 -5.10
C SER A 110 12.54 -8.20 -4.48
N LEU A 111 13.47 -8.01 -3.53
CA LEU A 111 13.63 -6.78 -2.77
C LEU A 111 14.07 -5.61 -3.64
N TRP A 112 14.86 -5.82 -4.68
CA TRP A 112 15.51 -4.73 -5.39
C TRP A 112 14.59 -4.20 -6.50
N ARG A 113 14.13 -2.95 -6.34
CA ARG A 113 13.22 -2.26 -7.25
C ARG A 113 13.47 -0.75 -7.27
N ASP A 114 13.59 -0.16 -8.45
CA ASP A 114 13.67 1.30 -8.55
C ASP A 114 12.40 1.87 -9.15
N VAL A 115 11.91 2.96 -8.57
CA VAL A 115 10.72 3.70 -9.00
C VAL A 115 11.11 5.12 -9.35
N LYS A 116 10.72 5.60 -10.53
CA LYS A 116 10.91 6.99 -10.95
C LYS A 116 9.67 7.50 -11.67
N VAL A 117 9.45 8.80 -11.63
CA VAL A 117 8.29 9.44 -12.28
C VAL A 117 8.73 10.44 -13.34
N ILE A 118 8.09 10.38 -14.51
CA ILE A 118 8.27 11.34 -15.60
C ILE A 118 6.87 11.83 -16.01
N GLY A 119 6.55 13.07 -15.68
CA GLY A 119 5.19 13.59 -15.83
C GLY A 119 4.20 12.80 -14.96
N ASN A 120 3.23 12.14 -15.59
CA ASN A 120 2.27 11.27 -14.91
C ASN A 120 2.61 9.78 -15.04
N LEU A 121 3.78 9.45 -15.58
CA LEU A 121 4.19 8.06 -15.77
C LEU A 121 5.08 7.62 -14.62
N MET A 122 4.68 6.55 -13.92
CA MET A 122 5.55 5.81 -13.01
C MET A 122 6.29 4.73 -13.80
N LEU A 123 7.61 4.73 -13.71
CA LEU A 123 8.51 3.76 -14.31
C LEU A 123 9.09 2.91 -13.19
N VAL A 124 9.01 1.58 -13.33
CA VAL A 124 9.45 0.61 -12.32
C VAL A 124 10.33 -0.44 -12.96
N VAL A 125 11.48 -0.73 -12.36
CA VAL A 125 12.39 -1.82 -12.76
C VAL A 125 12.73 -2.72 -11.58
N SER A 126 13.14 -3.95 -11.85
CA SER A 126 13.69 -4.89 -10.85
C SER A 126 14.78 -5.76 -11.48
N GLU A 127 15.70 -6.25 -10.67
CA GLU A 127 16.78 -7.17 -11.04
C GLU A 127 16.29 -8.60 -11.36
N VAL A 128 15.00 -8.87 -11.17
CA VAL A 128 14.39 -10.17 -11.51
C VAL A 128 14.37 -10.37 -13.03
N ILE A 129 14.76 -11.57 -13.48
CA ILE A 129 14.68 -11.93 -14.91
C ILE A 129 13.23 -11.80 -15.39
N ASN A 130 13.03 -11.14 -16.53
CA ASN A 130 11.71 -10.84 -17.08
C ASN A 130 10.86 -9.85 -16.30
N SER A 131 11.43 -9.08 -15.37
CA SER A 131 10.77 -7.92 -14.76
C SER A 131 10.48 -6.80 -15.76
N ARG A 132 11.38 -6.62 -16.75
CA ARG A 132 11.33 -5.52 -17.74
C ARG A 132 11.23 -4.15 -17.04
N LEU A 133 10.92 -3.10 -17.81
CA LEU A 133 10.48 -1.81 -17.25
C LEU A 133 8.97 -1.72 -17.38
N GLN A 134 8.30 -1.66 -16.23
CA GLN A 134 6.86 -1.43 -16.13
C GLN A 134 6.58 0.07 -16.18
N VAL A 135 5.63 0.48 -17.01
CA VAL A 135 5.10 1.84 -17.06
C VAL A 135 3.65 1.79 -16.57
N PHE A 136 3.33 2.68 -15.64
CA PHE A 136 1.98 2.86 -15.11
C PHE A 136 1.58 4.32 -15.18
N ASP A 137 0.37 4.59 -15.68
CA ASP A 137 -0.21 5.93 -15.72
C ASP A 137 -0.81 6.28 -14.35
N LEU A 138 -0.15 7.19 -13.63
CA LEU A 138 -0.55 7.64 -12.30
C LEU A 138 -1.89 8.37 -12.31
N THR A 139 -2.36 8.88 -13.46
CA THR A 139 -3.68 9.51 -13.53
C THR A 139 -4.83 8.53 -13.26
N ARG A 140 -4.59 7.22 -13.36
CA ARG A 140 -5.55 6.17 -12.98
C ARG A 140 -5.90 6.19 -11.49
N LEU A 141 -5.07 6.81 -10.64
CA LEU A 141 -5.35 6.97 -9.21
C LEU A 141 -6.52 7.94 -8.95
N ARG A 142 -6.87 8.80 -9.92
CA ARG A 142 -8.00 9.75 -9.83
C ARG A 142 -9.35 9.07 -9.69
N ASP A 143 -9.48 7.86 -10.25
CA ASP A 143 -10.70 7.05 -10.16
C ASP A 143 -10.85 6.38 -8.77
N HIS A 144 -9.85 6.53 -7.90
CA HIS A 144 -9.73 5.81 -6.63
C HIS A 144 -9.44 6.74 -5.46
N THR A 145 -10.13 7.89 -5.41
CA THR A 145 -9.96 8.90 -4.35
C THR A 145 -10.83 8.67 -3.11
N THR A 146 -11.82 7.77 -3.19
CA THR A 146 -12.68 7.39 -2.07
C THR A 146 -12.07 6.23 -1.26
N PRO A 147 -12.15 6.25 0.09
CA PRO A 147 -11.71 5.12 0.92
C PRO A 147 -12.32 3.78 0.52
N GLY A 148 -11.48 2.75 0.45
CA GLY A 148 -11.85 1.40 0.03
C GLY A 148 -10.69 0.41 0.18
N PRO A 149 -10.90 -0.87 -0.17
CA PRO A 149 -9.82 -1.86 -0.17
C PRO A 149 -8.75 -1.50 -1.21
N ALA A 150 -7.52 -1.93 -0.95
CA ALA A 150 -6.40 -1.74 -1.87
C ALA A 150 -6.67 -2.43 -3.22
N ILE A 151 -6.39 -1.71 -4.31
CA ILE A 151 -6.64 -2.16 -5.67
C ILE A 151 -5.38 -2.80 -6.25
N THR A 152 -5.52 -3.93 -6.94
CA THR A 152 -4.45 -4.50 -7.74
C THR A 152 -4.52 -3.96 -9.16
N PHE A 153 -3.54 -3.12 -9.53
CA PHE A 153 -3.45 -2.53 -10.86
C PHE A 153 -2.70 -3.42 -11.85
N SER A 154 -2.95 -3.21 -13.14
CA SER A 154 -2.18 -3.77 -14.24
C SER A 154 -1.14 -2.77 -14.74
N THR A 155 -0.04 -3.28 -15.29
CA THR A 155 0.94 -2.45 -16.03
C THR A 155 0.31 -1.93 -17.32
N ASP A 156 0.45 -0.63 -17.61
CA ASP A 156 -0.10 -0.02 -18.83
C ASP A 156 0.78 -0.30 -20.05
N THR A 157 2.09 -0.28 -19.89
CA THR A 157 3.05 -0.61 -20.96
C THR A 157 4.32 -1.20 -20.37
N MET A 158 4.97 -2.09 -21.13
CA MET A 158 6.28 -2.64 -20.79
C MET A 158 7.30 -2.29 -21.86
N LEU A 159 8.47 -1.79 -21.46
CA LEU A 159 9.61 -1.67 -22.37
C LEU A 159 10.43 -2.97 -22.34
N LEU A 160 10.56 -3.60 -23.51
CA LEU A 160 11.14 -4.94 -23.66
C LEU A 160 12.63 -4.93 -24.03
N GLY A 161 13.25 -3.76 -24.15
CA GLY A 161 14.64 -3.61 -24.62
C GLY A 161 15.71 -4.23 -23.72
N PHE A 162 15.37 -4.59 -22.48
CA PHE A 162 16.24 -5.28 -21.53
C PHE A 162 15.44 -6.24 -20.67
N SER A 163 16.12 -7.23 -20.09
CA SER A 163 15.42 -8.28 -19.35
C SER A 163 15.03 -7.89 -17.92
N LYS A 164 15.94 -7.14 -17.28
CA LYS A 164 15.95 -6.73 -15.88
C LYS A 164 16.83 -5.49 -15.74
N ALA A 165 16.60 -4.68 -14.71
CA ALA A 165 17.44 -3.54 -14.33
C ALA A 165 17.20 -3.18 -12.86
N HIS A 166 18.23 -2.67 -12.20
CA HIS A 166 18.18 -2.08 -10.86
C HIS A 166 19.38 -1.14 -10.74
#